data_AF-A0A0N0D548-F1
#
_entry.id   AF-A0A0N0D548-F1
#
_cell.length_a   1.000
_cell.length_b   1.000
_cell.length_c   1.000
_cell.angle_alpha   90.00
_cell.angle_beta   90.00
_cell.angle_gamma   90.00
#
_symmetry.space_group_name_H-M   'P 1'
#
loop_
_entity.id
_entity.type
_entity.pdbx_description
1 polymer ?
#
loop_
_entity_poly.entity_id
_entity_poly.type
_entity_poly.pdbx_seq_one_letter_code
_entity_poly.pdbx_strand_id
1 'polypeptide(L)'
;MKINLFTLSFDEKLENQFRLDYLIKTINQMRISLALAIIFYALFGILDAELIPDQKETIWAIRFGIFCPTAIFVLILSFFKRIQHQIYFWIACVEIVGGVGIICMTVIAPPPANYTYYAGLILVLFFGFTIFRLRFVLATITGWIIVILYQIAALKSNAPMLMYINNNFFFIGANLIGMFACYSRELNERKNFYLAQLLEIEREKVNAANFELENRVNKRTLQLKKMNTDLLKEIEAHKKAENEKKFLETELRQAQKMQAIGTLAGGIAHDFNNILFPIFAYVQMAINETSDIPKVQRYLKRVMNSAERAKDLVQQILMFARKGDQDKKPVYIQTITKEALKLLRATIPANIDIKQDIGKLSPILGSDIQLHQVIMNLCTNAYHAVKEKETSCIEVTVTEKVITKEDNGQFPNILPGKYVYLMIKDTGVGIEDKIKEQIFDPFFTTKEPGEGTGMGLSVVHGIVSGHAGQILVQSTPEKGTQFNVFFPIIDGVVKKEKLEKKSENYRGNGEHILLVDDELEVVKALEQMLKKIGYVVTTELSSKRTLETIEKNPDSFDLLLTDQTMPQMTGMTLAKKVLNIRPDFPIIICSGYSSQLTQENLNAIGVKDILHKPITIKELGKKIRSVLDKK
;
A
#
# COMPACT_ATOMS: atom_id res chain seq x y z
N MET A 1 58.62 -20.06 -19.08
CA MET A 1 58.97 -21.40 -19.59
C MET A 1 60.45 -21.67 -19.27
N LYS A 2 60.74 -22.47 -18.25
CA LYS A 2 62.11 -22.95 -17.99
C LYS A 2 62.28 -24.27 -18.76
N ILE A 3 63.12 -24.26 -19.80
CA ILE A 3 63.54 -25.46 -20.54
C ILE A 3 65.06 -25.48 -20.56
N ASN A 4 65.65 -26.66 -20.39
CA ASN A 4 67.05 -26.87 -20.72
C ASN A 4 67.24 -26.89 -22.25
N LEU A 5 67.97 -25.92 -22.80
CA LEU A 5 68.15 -25.76 -24.25
C LEU A 5 68.92 -26.92 -24.92
N PHE A 6 69.66 -27.74 -24.17
CA PHE A 6 70.42 -28.86 -24.74
C PHE A 6 69.60 -30.15 -24.80
N THR A 7 68.77 -30.42 -23.79
CA THR A 7 67.96 -31.64 -23.71
C THR A 7 66.50 -31.42 -24.09
N LEU A 8 66.09 -30.15 -24.24
CA LEU A 8 64.73 -29.67 -24.35
C LEU A 8 63.83 -30.02 -23.14
N SER A 9 64.35 -30.60 -22.06
CA SER A 9 63.53 -31.06 -20.94
C SER A 9 62.95 -29.92 -20.10
N PHE A 10 61.73 -30.13 -19.60
CA PHE A 10 61.11 -29.33 -18.55
C PHE A 10 61.59 -29.74 -17.15
N ASP A 11 61.11 -29.04 -16.11
CA ASP A 11 61.14 -29.51 -14.73
C ASP A 11 60.38 -30.85 -14.60
N GLU A 12 60.81 -31.72 -13.68
CA GLU A 12 60.41 -33.14 -13.61
C GLU A 12 58.90 -33.39 -13.70
N LYS A 13 58.09 -32.60 -12.99
CA LYS A 13 56.62 -32.74 -13.00
C LYS A 13 56.01 -32.42 -14.37
N LEU A 14 56.43 -31.30 -14.97
CA LEU A 14 55.92 -30.83 -16.26
C LEU A 14 56.46 -31.70 -17.41
N GLU A 15 57.66 -32.24 -17.26
CA GLU A 15 58.28 -33.17 -18.20
C GLU A 15 57.48 -34.48 -18.29
N ASN A 16 57.03 -35.03 -17.16
CA ASN A 16 56.21 -36.24 -17.15
C ASN A 16 54.85 -36.03 -17.84
N GLN A 17 54.21 -34.88 -17.59
CA GLN A 17 52.96 -34.52 -18.27
C GLN A 17 53.16 -34.33 -19.78
N PHE A 18 54.22 -33.62 -20.18
CA PHE A 18 54.57 -33.45 -21.59
C PHE A 18 54.82 -34.80 -22.28
N ARG A 19 55.56 -35.73 -21.65
CA ARG A 19 55.85 -37.04 -22.24
C ARG A 19 54.58 -37.84 -22.54
N LEU A 20 53.60 -37.79 -21.65
CA LEU A 20 52.31 -38.45 -21.85
C LEU A 20 51.50 -37.77 -22.96
N ASP A 21 51.36 -36.44 -22.92
CA ASP A 21 50.65 -35.68 -23.95
C ASP A 21 51.27 -35.88 -25.34
N TYR A 22 52.61 -35.78 -25.42
CA TYR A 22 53.36 -35.96 -26.64
C TYR A 22 53.20 -37.38 -27.19
N LEU A 23 53.27 -38.43 -26.34
CA LEU A 23 53.01 -39.81 -26.74
C LEU A 23 51.58 -40.00 -27.29
N ILE A 24 50.56 -39.45 -26.62
CA ILE A 24 49.16 -39.57 -27.05
C ILE A 24 48.98 -38.91 -28.43
N LYS A 25 49.58 -37.74 -28.65
CA LYS A 25 49.50 -37.01 -29.92
C LYS A 25 50.24 -37.71 -31.06
N THR A 26 51.37 -38.36 -30.79
CA THR A 26 52.24 -38.92 -31.84
C THR A 26 52.05 -40.40 -32.13
N ILE A 27 51.46 -41.19 -31.22
CA ILE A 27 51.44 -42.67 -31.34
C ILE A 27 50.78 -43.17 -32.63
N ASN A 28 49.71 -42.52 -33.08
CA ASN A 28 49.05 -42.90 -34.33
C ASN A 28 49.91 -42.58 -35.55
N GLN A 29 50.56 -41.41 -35.54
CA GLN A 29 51.50 -41.05 -36.60
C GLN A 29 52.68 -42.03 -36.61
N MET A 30 53.22 -42.42 -35.45
CA MET A 30 54.30 -43.41 -35.34
C MET A 30 53.93 -44.76 -35.96
N ARG A 31 52.69 -45.22 -35.74
CA ARG A 31 52.20 -46.46 -36.36
C ARG A 31 52.19 -46.38 -37.89
N ILE A 32 51.65 -45.29 -38.42
CA ILE A 32 51.61 -45.04 -39.87
C ILE A 32 53.04 -44.97 -40.42
N SER A 33 53.91 -44.25 -39.73
CA SER A 33 55.33 -44.13 -40.05
C SER A 33 56.06 -45.48 -40.08
N LEU A 34 55.81 -46.36 -39.11
CA LEU A 34 56.37 -47.71 -39.07
C LEU A 34 55.85 -48.58 -40.24
N ALA A 35 54.56 -48.52 -40.53
CA ALA A 35 53.99 -49.22 -41.69
C ALA A 35 54.61 -48.75 -43.00
N LEU A 36 54.75 -47.43 -43.18
CA LEU A 36 55.42 -46.85 -44.35
C LEU A 36 56.89 -47.28 -44.43
N ALA A 37 57.62 -47.27 -43.31
CA ALA A 37 59.01 -47.72 -43.28
C ALA A 37 59.14 -49.18 -43.71
N ILE A 38 58.26 -50.07 -43.26
CA ILE A 38 58.22 -51.48 -43.68
C ILE A 38 58.02 -51.57 -45.21
N ILE A 39 57.05 -50.84 -45.75
CA ILE A 39 56.72 -50.85 -47.18
C ILE A 39 57.90 -50.35 -48.02
N PHE A 40 58.45 -49.18 -47.69
CA PHE A 40 59.57 -48.61 -48.44
C PHE A 40 60.82 -49.50 -48.36
N TYR A 41 61.16 -50.01 -47.17
CA TYR A 41 62.33 -50.84 -46.98
C TYR A 41 62.22 -52.20 -47.70
N ALA A 42 60.99 -52.74 -47.81
CA ALA A 42 60.70 -53.93 -48.61
C ALA A 42 60.76 -53.66 -50.12
N LEU A 43 60.19 -52.54 -50.59
CA LEU A 43 60.15 -52.17 -52.01
C LEU A 43 61.56 -51.99 -52.58
N PHE A 44 62.46 -51.34 -51.84
CA PHE A 44 63.87 -51.26 -52.23
C PHE A 44 64.56 -52.62 -52.30
N GLY A 45 64.09 -53.61 -51.53
CA GLY A 45 64.60 -54.99 -51.63
C GLY A 45 64.23 -55.71 -52.93
N ILE A 46 63.08 -55.37 -53.52
CA ILE A 46 62.69 -55.88 -54.84
C ILE A 46 63.60 -55.26 -55.91
N LEU A 47 63.89 -53.96 -55.81
CA LEU A 47 64.82 -53.28 -56.70
C LEU A 47 66.26 -53.85 -56.59
N ASP A 48 66.73 -54.13 -55.37
CA ASP A 48 68.04 -54.75 -55.15
C ASP A 48 68.18 -56.11 -55.85
N ALA A 49 67.08 -56.87 -55.99
CA ALA A 49 67.08 -58.17 -56.66
C ALA A 49 67.29 -58.06 -58.18
N GLU A 50 66.90 -56.94 -58.79
CA GLU A 50 67.17 -56.64 -60.20
C GLU A 50 68.58 -56.07 -60.40
N LEU A 51 69.05 -55.25 -59.46
CA LEU A 51 70.35 -54.58 -59.54
C LEU A 51 71.54 -55.49 -59.21
N ILE A 52 71.38 -56.43 -58.27
CA ILE A 52 72.46 -57.31 -57.78
C ILE A 52 71.94 -58.75 -57.60
N PRO A 53 71.63 -59.46 -58.70
CA PRO A 53 71.03 -60.80 -58.63
C PRO A 53 71.91 -61.82 -57.87
N ASP A 54 73.23 -61.69 -57.96
CA ASP A 54 74.19 -62.64 -57.34
C ASP A 54 74.23 -62.59 -55.81
N GLN A 55 73.82 -61.47 -55.20
CA GLN A 55 73.78 -61.29 -53.73
C GLN A 55 72.35 -61.17 -53.19
N LYS A 56 71.36 -61.52 -54.02
CA LYS A 56 69.94 -61.38 -53.73
C LYS A 56 69.53 -62.04 -52.42
N GLU A 57 69.95 -63.27 -52.18
CA GLU A 57 69.58 -64.02 -50.96
C GLU A 57 70.09 -63.33 -49.69
N THR A 58 71.34 -62.87 -49.70
CA THR A 58 71.97 -62.17 -48.57
C THR A 58 71.29 -60.83 -48.29
N ILE A 59 70.99 -60.04 -49.32
CA ILE A 59 70.31 -58.74 -49.19
C ILE A 59 68.87 -58.93 -48.72
N TRP A 60 68.16 -59.94 -49.25
CA TRP A 60 66.81 -60.28 -48.84
C TRP A 60 66.75 -60.79 -47.39
N ALA A 61 67.75 -61.55 -46.94
CA ALA A 61 67.85 -61.96 -45.54
C ALA A 61 67.93 -60.75 -44.60
N ILE A 62 68.68 -59.70 -44.96
CA ILE A 62 68.76 -58.47 -44.17
C ILE A 62 67.42 -57.71 -44.16
N ARG A 63 66.78 -57.55 -45.33
CA ARG A 63 65.51 -56.79 -45.44
C ARG A 63 64.32 -57.54 -44.85
N PHE A 64 64.03 -58.72 -45.37
CA PHE A 64 62.83 -59.50 -45.06
C PHE A 64 63.04 -60.43 -43.86
N GLY A 65 64.27 -60.84 -43.55
CA GLY A 65 64.57 -61.71 -42.41
C GLY A 65 64.86 -60.95 -41.11
N ILE A 66 65.39 -59.72 -41.18
CA ILE A 66 65.79 -58.94 -39.99
C ILE A 66 64.96 -57.68 -39.82
N PHE A 67 65.02 -56.73 -40.78
CA PHE A 67 64.40 -55.43 -40.61
C PHE A 67 62.86 -55.50 -40.57
N CYS A 68 62.22 -56.08 -41.58
CA CYS A 68 60.76 -56.12 -41.68
C CYS A 68 60.13 -56.83 -40.47
N PRO A 69 60.60 -58.01 -40.01
CA PRO A 69 60.07 -58.65 -38.81
C PRO A 69 60.24 -57.80 -37.55
N THR A 70 61.40 -57.14 -37.38
CA THR A 70 61.66 -56.25 -36.25
C THR A 70 60.70 -55.05 -36.24
N ALA A 71 60.52 -54.40 -37.39
CA ALA A 71 59.62 -53.26 -37.53
C ALA A 71 58.15 -53.66 -37.34
N ILE A 72 57.72 -54.83 -37.86
CA ILE A 72 56.38 -55.39 -37.64
C ILE A 72 56.15 -55.69 -36.15
N PHE A 73 57.14 -56.28 -35.49
CA PHE A 73 57.08 -56.54 -34.05
C PHE A 73 56.88 -55.26 -33.25
N VAL A 74 57.67 -54.21 -33.52
CA VAL A 74 57.52 -52.91 -32.85
C VAL A 74 56.19 -52.23 -33.20
N LEU A 75 55.70 -52.37 -34.44
CA LEU A 75 54.37 -51.89 -34.82
C LEU A 75 53.27 -52.57 -34.00
N ILE A 76 53.34 -53.89 -33.81
CA ILE A 76 52.42 -54.65 -32.95
C ILE A 76 52.53 -54.18 -31.49
N LEU A 77 53.76 -54.05 -30.96
CA LEU A 77 54.00 -53.55 -29.61
C LEU A 77 53.36 -52.17 -29.36
N SER A 78 53.31 -51.30 -30.38
CA SER A 78 52.73 -49.97 -30.26
C SER A 78 51.24 -49.96 -29.88
N PHE A 79 50.51 -51.07 -30.10
CA PHE A 79 49.09 -51.20 -29.72
C PHE A 79 48.88 -51.56 -28.25
N PHE A 80 49.92 -52.06 -27.57
CA PHE A 80 49.83 -52.44 -26.16
C PHE A 80 50.10 -51.25 -25.23
N LYS A 81 49.04 -50.72 -24.59
CA LYS A 81 49.11 -49.56 -23.68
C LYS A 81 50.21 -49.68 -22.61
N ARG A 82 50.45 -50.87 -22.06
CA ARG A 82 51.50 -51.10 -21.03
C ARG A 82 52.91 -50.81 -21.54
N ILE A 83 53.17 -51.03 -22.84
CA ILE A 83 54.50 -50.92 -23.44
C ILE A 83 54.69 -49.56 -24.14
N GLN A 84 53.61 -48.82 -24.39
CA GLN A 84 53.66 -47.51 -25.09
C GLN A 84 54.60 -46.49 -24.44
N HIS A 85 54.79 -46.51 -23.12
CA HIS A 85 55.74 -45.60 -22.45
C HIS A 85 57.20 -45.81 -22.91
N GLN A 86 57.54 -46.99 -23.43
CA GLN A 86 58.86 -47.33 -23.98
C GLN A 86 58.88 -47.29 -25.52
N ILE A 87 57.81 -46.87 -26.20
CA ILE A 87 57.72 -46.99 -27.67
C ILE A 87 58.84 -46.23 -28.40
N TYR A 88 59.25 -45.08 -27.85
CA TYR A 88 60.36 -44.30 -28.41
C TYR A 88 61.67 -45.07 -28.44
N PHE A 89 61.95 -45.87 -27.41
CA PHE A 89 63.12 -46.73 -27.36
C PHE A 89 63.04 -47.81 -28.45
N TRP A 90 61.89 -48.46 -28.59
CA TRP A 90 61.71 -49.50 -29.61
C TRP A 90 61.78 -48.95 -31.05
N ILE A 91 61.26 -47.75 -31.30
CA ILE A 91 61.38 -47.08 -32.60
C ILE A 91 62.84 -46.71 -32.89
N ALA A 92 63.58 -46.21 -31.90
CA ALA A 92 65.01 -45.96 -32.02
C ALA A 92 65.79 -47.25 -32.36
N CYS A 93 65.42 -48.39 -31.77
CA CYS A 93 65.97 -49.69 -32.16
C CYS A 93 65.66 -50.04 -33.62
N VAL A 94 64.43 -49.81 -34.11
CA VAL A 94 64.08 -50.05 -35.53
C VAL A 94 64.92 -49.18 -36.46
N GLU A 95 65.11 -47.91 -36.11
CA GLU A 95 65.96 -46.99 -36.89
C GLU A 95 67.41 -47.49 -36.96
N ILE A 96 68.00 -47.89 -35.82
CA ILE A 96 69.36 -48.45 -35.78
C ILE A 96 69.45 -49.74 -36.59
N VAL A 97 68.49 -50.67 -36.46
CA VAL A 97 68.46 -51.93 -37.22
C VAL A 97 68.36 -51.64 -38.73
N GLY A 98 67.55 -50.67 -39.13
CA GLY A 98 67.47 -50.23 -40.53
C GLY A 98 68.79 -49.63 -41.02
N GLY A 99 69.41 -48.76 -40.24
CA GLY A 99 70.71 -48.17 -40.56
C GLY A 99 71.81 -49.22 -40.69
N VAL A 100 71.94 -50.11 -39.71
CA VAL A 100 72.89 -51.23 -39.73
C VAL A 100 72.63 -52.16 -40.91
N GLY A 101 71.37 -52.45 -41.22
CA GLY A 101 71.01 -53.26 -42.38
C GLY A 101 71.54 -52.69 -43.69
N ILE A 102 71.35 -51.38 -43.93
CA ILE A 102 71.89 -50.71 -45.11
C ILE A 102 73.43 -50.66 -45.07
N ILE A 103 74.05 -50.42 -43.91
CA ILE A 103 75.51 -50.46 -43.75
C ILE A 103 76.05 -51.85 -44.13
N CYS A 104 75.44 -52.94 -43.70
CA CYS A 104 75.85 -54.29 -44.10
C CYS A 104 75.77 -54.48 -45.62
N MET A 105 74.71 -53.97 -46.28
CA MET A 105 74.59 -54.01 -47.74
C MET A 105 75.71 -53.21 -48.42
N THR A 106 76.13 -52.07 -47.86
CA THR A 106 77.27 -51.31 -48.41
C THR A 106 78.59 -52.08 -48.40
N VAL A 107 78.77 -53.01 -47.45
CA VAL A 107 79.98 -53.84 -47.35
C VAL A 107 79.90 -55.07 -48.26
N ILE A 108 78.71 -55.65 -48.42
CA ILE A 108 78.50 -56.90 -49.17
C ILE A 108 78.36 -56.66 -50.68
N ALA A 109 77.74 -55.54 -51.08
CA ALA A 109 77.48 -55.26 -52.49
C ALA A 109 78.78 -55.04 -53.29
N PRO A 110 78.88 -55.57 -54.52
CA PRO A 110 80.03 -55.31 -55.37
C PRO A 110 80.05 -53.86 -55.90
N PRO A 111 81.22 -53.28 -56.19
CA PRO A 111 81.33 -52.04 -56.94
C PRO A 111 80.67 -52.13 -58.32
N PRO A 112 79.96 -51.08 -58.80
CA PRO A 112 79.76 -49.77 -58.18
C PRO A 112 78.50 -49.67 -57.29
N ALA A 113 77.73 -50.75 -57.11
CA ALA A 113 76.45 -50.71 -56.41
C ALA A 113 76.60 -50.37 -54.91
N ASN A 114 77.70 -50.77 -54.27
CA ASN A 114 77.99 -50.34 -52.90
C ASN A 114 78.08 -48.82 -52.69
N TYR A 115 78.39 -48.05 -53.74
CA TYR A 115 78.55 -46.59 -53.63
C TYR A 115 77.22 -45.85 -53.50
N THR A 116 76.08 -46.47 -53.80
CA THR A 116 74.78 -45.80 -53.87
C THR A 116 73.93 -45.98 -52.60
N TYR A 117 74.23 -46.98 -51.77
CA TYR A 117 73.45 -47.28 -50.55
C TYR A 117 73.48 -46.18 -49.48
N TYR A 118 74.40 -45.20 -49.55
CA TYR A 118 74.38 -44.03 -48.65
C TYR A 118 73.07 -43.21 -48.77
N ALA A 119 72.43 -43.22 -49.96
CA ALA A 119 71.13 -42.59 -50.14
C ALA A 119 70.05 -43.27 -49.28
N GLY A 120 70.15 -44.60 -49.10
CA GLY A 120 69.31 -45.34 -48.16
C GLY A 120 69.55 -44.96 -46.71
N LEU A 121 70.81 -44.70 -46.31
CA LEU A 121 71.13 -44.21 -44.96
C LEU A 121 70.56 -42.81 -44.71
N ILE A 122 70.61 -41.92 -45.71
CA ILE A 122 69.95 -40.60 -45.64
C ILE A 122 68.44 -40.79 -45.44
N LEU A 123 67.81 -41.75 -46.13
CA LEU A 123 66.39 -42.05 -45.93
C LEU A 123 66.10 -42.56 -44.52
N VAL A 124 66.95 -43.42 -43.94
CA VAL A 124 66.80 -43.88 -42.55
C VAL A 124 66.87 -42.71 -41.56
N LEU A 125 67.87 -41.82 -41.70
CA LEU A 125 67.96 -40.61 -40.87
C LEU A 125 66.75 -39.69 -41.05
N PHE A 126 66.28 -39.53 -42.29
CA PHE A 126 65.09 -38.74 -42.58
C PHE A 126 63.86 -39.32 -41.85
N PHE A 127 63.69 -40.65 -41.89
CA PHE A 127 62.63 -41.33 -41.15
C PHE A 127 62.76 -41.10 -39.64
N GLY A 128 63.95 -41.23 -39.06
CA GLY A 128 64.19 -40.99 -37.63
C GLY A 128 63.88 -39.57 -37.16
N PHE A 129 64.47 -38.58 -37.82
CA PHE A 129 64.37 -37.18 -37.40
C PHE A 129 63.01 -36.54 -37.69
N THR A 130 62.31 -36.96 -38.75
CA THR A 130 61.10 -36.27 -39.23
C THR A 130 59.82 -37.12 -39.14
N ILE A 131 59.85 -38.37 -39.61
CA ILE A 131 58.64 -39.19 -39.80
C ILE A 131 58.28 -39.97 -38.53
N PHE A 132 59.24 -40.62 -37.87
CA PHE A 132 59.05 -41.39 -36.64
C PHE A 132 58.78 -40.53 -35.41
N ARG A 133 58.98 -39.22 -35.52
CA ARG A 133 58.76 -38.26 -34.44
C ARG A 133 59.45 -38.62 -33.13
N LEU A 134 60.63 -39.23 -33.23
CA LEU A 134 61.51 -39.46 -32.10
C LEU A 134 61.80 -38.15 -31.35
N ARG A 135 62.15 -38.30 -30.08
CA ARG A 135 62.61 -37.17 -29.26
C ARG A 135 64.02 -36.78 -29.67
N PHE A 136 64.31 -35.49 -29.65
CA PHE A 136 65.56 -34.89 -30.11
C PHE A 136 66.80 -35.61 -29.60
N VAL A 137 66.90 -35.82 -28.29
CA VAL A 137 68.05 -36.49 -27.67
C VAL A 137 68.21 -37.92 -28.20
N LEU A 138 67.12 -38.68 -28.28
CA LEU A 138 67.16 -40.07 -28.72
C LEU A 138 67.45 -40.19 -30.23
N ALA A 139 66.83 -39.34 -31.05
CA ALA A 139 67.07 -39.26 -32.50
C ALA A 139 68.52 -38.83 -32.81
N THR A 140 69.07 -37.93 -32.00
CA THR A 140 70.47 -37.49 -32.14
C THR A 140 71.43 -38.63 -31.82
N ILE A 141 71.16 -39.38 -30.74
CA ILE A 141 71.98 -40.54 -30.36
C ILE A 141 71.90 -41.62 -31.45
N THR A 142 70.70 -41.96 -31.94
CA THR A 142 70.53 -42.97 -33.00
C THR A 142 71.22 -42.54 -34.29
N GLY A 143 71.04 -41.29 -34.72
CA GLY A 143 71.69 -40.73 -35.90
C GLY A 143 73.21 -40.82 -35.83
N TRP A 144 73.82 -40.40 -34.71
CA TRP A 144 75.28 -40.50 -34.53
C TRP A 144 75.79 -41.93 -34.46
N ILE A 145 75.04 -42.86 -33.85
CA ILE A 145 75.38 -44.29 -33.86
C ILE A 145 75.47 -44.80 -35.30
N ILE A 146 74.48 -44.50 -36.14
CA ILE A 146 74.47 -44.92 -37.55
C ILE A 146 75.63 -44.26 -38.32
N VAL A 147 75.89 -42.97 -38.09
CA VAL A 147 77.04 -42.27 -38.70
C VAL A 147 78.36 -42.94 -38.34
N ILE A 148 78.61 -43.23 -37.06
CA ILE A 148 79.84 -43.88 -36.60
C ILE A 148 79.98 -45.28 -37.20
N LEU A 149 78.92 -46.09 -37.18
CA LEU A 149 78.93 -47.44 -37.76
C LEU A 149 79.19 -47.41 -39.27
N TYR A 150 78.64 -46.43 -39.99
CA TYR A 150 78.92 -46.24 -41.41
C TYR A 150 80.39 -45.89 -41.65
N GLN A 151 81.00 -45.01 -40.84
CA GLN A 151 82.43 -44.70 -40.98
C GLN A 151 83.30 -45.95 -40.80
N ILE A 152 82.99 -46.78 -39.80
CA ILE A 152 83.73 -48.03 -39.54
C ILE A 152 83.60 -48.99 -40.74
N ALA A 153 82.41 -49.09 -41.33
CA ALA A 153 82.17 -49.93 -42.50
C ALA A 153 82.86 -49.39 -43.76
N ALA A 154 82.83 -48.07 -43.97
CA ALA A 154 83.48 -47.38 -45.07
C ALA A 154 85.00 -47.64 -45.09
N LEU A 155 85.65 -47.67 -43.92
CA LEU A 155 87.09 -48.01 -43.82
C LEU A 155 87.42 -49.42 -44.32
N LYS A 156 86.45 -50.34 -44.36
CA LYS A 156 86.64 -51.72 -44.82
C LYS A 156 86.30 -51.94 -46.29
N SER A 157 85.70 -50.96 -46.97
CA SER A 157 85.26 -51.11 -48.36
C SER A 157 86.26 -50.49 -49.35
N ASN A 158 86.42 -51.10 -50.52
CA ASN A 158 87.41 -50.75 -51.54
C ASN A 158 86.99 -49.56 -52.45
N ALA A 159 86.12 -48.65 -52.00
CA ALA A 159 85.66 -47.53 -52.82
C ALA A 159 86.76 -46.48 -53.08
N PRO A 160 86.71 -45.75 -54.22
CA PRO A 160 87.56 -44.60 -54.45
C PRO A 160 87.39 -43.54 -53.36
N MET A 161 88.51 -42.95 -52.92
CA MET A 161 88.53 -41.91 -51.87
C MET A 161 87.56 -40.75 -52.14
N LEU A 162 87.41 -40.35 -53.41
CA LEU A 162 86.51 -39.27 -53.81
C LEU A 162 85.03 -39.59 -53.54
N MET A 163 84.61 -40.85 -53.74
CA MET A 163 83.24 -41.29 -53.46
C MET A 163 82.95 -41.28 -51.95
N TYR A 164 83.93 -41.67 -51.13
CA TYR A 164 83.78 -41.60 -49.67
C TYR A 164 83.65 -40.17 -49.15
N ILE A 165 84.49 -39.25 -49.62
CA ILE A 165 84.41 -37.85 -49.21
C ILE A 165 83.04 -37.27 -49.57
N ASN A 166 82.57 -37.54 -50.79
CA ASN A 166 81.27 -37.07 -51.27
C ASN A 166 80.10 -37.65 -50.43
N ASN A 167 80.07 -38.97 -50.25
CA ASN A 167 79.00 -39.64 -49.51
C ASN A 167 78.99 -39.22 -48.03
N ASN A 168 80.15 -39.07 -47.41
CA ASN A 168 80.27 -38.57 -46.04
C ASN A 168 79.80 -37.14 -45.87
N PHE A 169 80.13 -36.26 -46.82
CA PHE A 169 79.67 -34.86 -46.78
C PHE A 169 78.14 -34.79 -46.76
N PHE A 170 77.46 -35.48 -47.68
CA PHE A 170 76.00 -35.50 -47.71
C PHE A 170 75.38 -36.21 -46.51
N PHE A 171 75.99 -37.30 -46.04
CA PHE A 171 75.43 -38.07 -44.94
C PHE A 171 75.54 -37.35 -43.59
N ILE A 172 76.71 -36.77 -43.28
CA ILE A 172 76.90 -35.94 -42.08
C ILE A 172 76.02 -34.68 -42.17
N GLY A 173 75.95 -34.05 -43.34
CA GLY A 173 75.05 -32.91 -43.58
C GLY A 173 73.59 -33.25 -43.33
N ALA A 174 73.11 -34.39 -43.84
CA ALA A 174 71.75 -34.87 -43.59
C ALA A 174 71.49 -35.14 -42.10
N ASN A 175 72.46 -35.70 -41.37
CA ASN A 175 72.35 -35.89 -39.92
C ASN A 175 72.21 -34.57 -39.17
N LEU A 176 73.06 -33.58 -39.47
CA LEU A 176 73.01 -32.27 -38.82
C LEU A 176 71.70 -31.50 -39.11
N ILE A 177 71.25 -31.52 -40.37
CA ILE A 177 69.98 -30.90 -40.77
C ILE A 177 68.80 -31.62 -40.10
N GLY A 178 68.83 -32.96 -40.04
CA GLY A 178 67.83 -33.76 -39.36
C GLY A 178 67.76 -33.46 -37.86
N MET A 179 68.90 -33.34 -37.19
CA MET A 179 68.98 -32.91 -35.79
C MET A 179 68.34 -31.54 -35.58
N PHE A 180 68.64 -30.56 -36.42
CA PHE A 180 68.05 -29.22 -36.34
C PHE A 180 66.54 -29.24 -36.56
N ALA A 181 66.06 -30.00 -37.54
CA ALA A 181 64.64 -30.17 -37.82
C ALA A 181 63.90 -30.82 -36.63
N CYS A 182 64.49 -31.88 -36.05
CA CYS A 182 63.92 -32.56 -34.88
C CYS A 182 63.91 -31.66 -33.64
N TYR A 183 64.99 -30.92 -33.40
CA TYR A 183 65.10 -29.93 -32.33
C TYR A 183 64.02 -28.85 -32.43
N SER A 184 63.90 -28.21 -33.59
CA SER A 184 62.92 -27.15 -33.84
C SER A 184 61.49 -27.65 -33.66
N ARG A 185 61.19 -28.85 -34.16
CA ARG A 185 59.89 -29.52 -34.01
C ARG A 185 59.55 -29.81 -32.56
N GLU A 186 60.42 -30.49 -31.81
CA GLU A 186 60.17 -30.80 -30.39
C GLU A 186 60.05 -29.52 -29.54
N LEU A 187 60.88 -28.50 -29.82
CA LEU A 187 60.79 -27.21 -29.14
C LEU A 187 59.42 -26.53 -29.36
N ASN A 188 58.89 -26.56 -30.58
CA ASN A 188 57.57 -26.00 -30.87
C ASN A 188 56.44 -26.78 -30.19
N GLU A 189 56.50 -28.11 -30.18
CA GLU A 189 55.51 -28.95 -29.47
C GLU A 189 55.52 -28.67 -27.96
N ARG A 190 56.71 -28.49 -27.38
CA ARG A 190 56.87 -28.10 -25.96
C ARG A 190 56.30 -26.72 -25.69
N LYS A 191 56.54 -25.74 -26.57
CA LYS A 191 55.95 -24.39 -26.46
C LYS A 191 54.42 -24.45 -26.48
N ASN A 192 53.85 -25.18 -27.42
CA ASN A 192 52.41 -25.36 -27.54
C ASN A 192 51.82 -26.03 -26.29
N PHE A 193 52.47 -27.07 -25.77
CA PHE A 193 52.05 -27.73 -24.54
C PHE A 193 52.05 -26.78 -23.33
N TYR A 194 53.14 -26.01 -23.15
CA TYR A 194 53.24 -25.05 -22.05
C TYR A 194 52.17 -23.95 -22.13
N LEU A 195 51.93 -23.42 -23.34
CA LEU A 195 50.89 -22.42 -23.56
C LEU A 195 49.48 -22.98 -23.29
N ALA A 196 49.21 -24.22 -23.71
CA ALA A 196 47.93 -24.88 -23.43
C ALA A 196 47.68 -25.03 -21.92
N GLN A 197 48.68 -25.48 -21.16
CA GLN A 197 48.60 -25.57 -19.69
C GLN A 197 48.36 -24.21 -19.03
N LEU A 198 49.05 -23.16 -19.49
CA LEU A 198 48.88 -21.82 -18.95
C LEU A 198 47.48 -21.26 -19.24
N LEU A 199 46.95 -21.50 -20.44
CA LEU A 199 45.59 -21.12 -20.81
C LEU A 199 44.54 -21.85 -19.97
N GLU A 200 44.75 -23.13 -19.67
CA GLU A 200 43.85 -23.92 -18.82
C GLU A 200 43.78 -23.34 -17.40
N ILE A 201 44.94 -23.02 -16.81
CA ILE A 201 45.02 -22.38 -15.49
C ILE A 201 44.32 -21.01 -15.47
N GLU A 202 44.55 -20.17 -16.47
CA GLU A 202 43.88 -18.85 -16.54
C GLU A 202 42.37 -19.00 -16.74
N ARG A 203 41.94 -19.96 -17.56
CA ARG A 203 40.51 -20.24 -17.75
C ARG A 203 39.83 -20.68 -16.46
N GLU A 204 40.48 -21.52 -15.66
CA GLU A 204 39.97 -21.92 -14.34
C GLU A 204 39.83 -20.73 -13.39
N LYS A 205 40.83 -19.83 -13.35
CA LYS A 205 40.75 -18.61 -12.54
C LYS A 205 39.60 -17.70 -12.96
N VAL A 206 39.43 -17.49 -14.27
CA VAL A 206 38.35 -16.66 -14.82
C VAL A 206 36.99 -17.27 -14.48
N ASN A 207 36.83 -18.59 -14.63
CA ASN A 207 35.60 -19.28 -14.28
C ASN A 207 35.28 -19.15 -12.78
N ALA A 208 36.28 -19.30 -11.91
CA ALA A 208 36.11 -19.12 -10.47
C ALA A 208 35.70 -17.68 -10.10
N ALA A 209 36.34 -16.68 -10.71
CA ALA A 209 36.01 -15.27 -10.50
C ALA A 209 34.59 -14.92 -10.99
N ASN A 210 34.19 -15.44 -12.16
CA ASN A 210 32.84 -15.26 -12.69
C ASN A 210 31.79 -15.90 -11.78
N PHE A 211 32.04 -17.11 -11.29
CA PHE A 211 31.14 -17.78 -10.35
C PHE A 211 30.98 -16.98 -9.04
N GLU A 212 32.06 -16.42 -8.50
CA GLU A 212 31.98 -15.55 -7.32
C GLU A 212 31.18 -14.26 -7.61
N LEU A 213 31.41 -13.65 -8.77
CA LEU A 213 30.73 -12.44 -9.20
C LEU A 213 29.22 -12.69 -9.38
N GLU A 214 28.82 -13.78 -10.05
CA GLU A 214 27.42 -14.17 -10.23
C GLU A 214 26.72 -14.38 -8.88
N ASN A 215 27.37 -15.08 -7.94
CA ASN A 215 26.84 -15.25 -6.59
C ASN A 215 26.65 -13.91 -5.86
N ARG A 216 27.61 -12.98 -5.99
CA ARG A 216 27.55 -11.65 -5.39
C ARG A 216 26.43 -10.81 -6.02
N VAL A 217 26.28 -10.85 -7.34
CA VAL A 217 25.19 -10.18 -8.08
C VAL A 217 23.85 -10.74 -7.63
N ASN A 218 23.66 -12.06 -7.61
CA ASN A 218 22.41 -12.69 -7.18
C ASN A 218 22.04 -12.31 -5.74
N LYS A 219 23.01 -12.32 -4.82
CA LYS A 219 22.80 -11.91 -3.42
C LYS A 219 22.37 -10.43 -3.33
N ARG A 220 23.03 -9.53 -4.06
CA ARG A 220 22.70 -8.10 -4.08
C ARG A 220 21.34 -7.83 -4.72
N THR A 221 21.01 -8.51 -5.82
CA THR A 221 19.72 -8.40 -6.50
C THR A 221 18.58 -8.85 -5.58
N LEU A 222 18.75 -9.95 -4.82
CA LEU A 222 17.75 -10.41 -3.86
C LEU A 222 17.56 -9.40 -2.71
N GLN A 223 18.65 -8.84 -2.18
CA GLN A 223 18.60 -7.79 -1.15
C GLN A 223 17.88 -6.54 -1.65
N LEU A 224 18.21 -6.06 -2.85
CA LEU A 224 17.57 -4.90 -3.47
C LEU A 224 16.08 -5.14 -3.71
N LYS A 225 15.70 -6.33 -4.21
CA LYS A 225 14.30 -6.67 -4.42
C LYS A 225 13.52 -6.64 -3.11
N LYS A 226 14.10 -7.19 -2.03
CA LYS A 226 13.49 -7.14 -0.69
C LYS A 226 13.34 -5.71 -0.16
N MET A 227 14.40 -4.91 -0.23
CA MET A 227 14.35 -3.50 0.19
C MET A 227 13.32 -2.70 -0.60
N ASN A 228 13.21 -2.94 -1.92
CA ASN A 228 12.25 -2.24 -2.76
C ASN A 228 10.80 -2.64 -2.39
N THR A 229 10.55 -3.93 -2.12
CA THR A 229 9.22 -4.36 -1.64
C THR A 229 8.87 -3.78 -0.27
N ASP A 230 9.85 -3.67 0.64
CA ASP A 230 9.63 -3.10 1.96
C ASP A 230 9.37 -1.57 1.87
N LEU A 231 10.12 -0.86 1.01
CA LEU A 231 9.93 0.56 0.75
C LEU A 231 8.55 0.86 0.13
N LEU A 232 8.09 0.04 -0.82
CA LEU A 232 6.76 0.20 -1.42
C LEU A 232 5.65 0.09 -0.37
N LYS A 233 5.76 -0.87 0.56
CA LYS A 233 4.81 -1.00 1.68
C LYS A 233 4.83 0.22 2.60
N GLU A 234 6.02 0.75 2.90
CA GLU A 234 6.17 1.94 3.73
C GLU A 234 5.57 3.20 3.06
N ILE A 235 5.79 3.38 1.76
CA ILE A 235 5.19 4.48 0.98
C ILE A 235 3.66 4.38 0.98
N GLU A 236 3.10 3.18 0.81
CA GLU A 236 1.66 2.98 0.83
C GLU A 236 1.05 3.30 2.21
N ALA A 237 1.71 2.85 3.29
CA ALA A 237 1.32 3.18 4.65
C ALA A 237 1.38 4.70 4.91
N HIS A 238 2.43 5.37 4.45
CA HIS A 238 2.57 6.82 4.59
C HIS A 238 1.49 7.60 3.83
N LYS A 239 1.18 7.19 2.58
CA LYS A 239 0.09 7.80 1.80
C LYS A 239 -1.27 7.66 2.50
N LYS A 240 -1.55 6.48 3.07
CA LYS A 240 -2.79 6.27 3.82
C LYS A 240 -2.88 7.18 5.04
N ALA A 241 -1.80 7.28 5.82
CA ALA A 241 -1.73 8.15 6.99
C ALA A 241 -1.86 9.65 6.63
N GLU A 242 -1.27 10.09 5.51
CA GLU A 242 -1.37 11.49 5.07
C GLU A 242 -2.80 11.85 4.62
N ASN A 243 -3.48 10.94 3.92
CA ASN A 243 -4.89 11.13 3.53
C ASN A 243 -5.79 11.19 4.77
N GLU A 244 -5.57 10.30 5.74
CA GLU A 244 -6.31 10.29 7.00
C GLU A 244 -6.07 11.59 7.80
N LYS A 245 -4.84 12.10 7.83
CA LYS A 245 -4.51 13.38 8.47
C LYS A 245 -5.24 14.56 7.82
N LYS A 246 -5.18 14.70 6.48
CA LYS A 246 -5.87 15.79 5.75
C LYS A 246 -7.38 15.76 5.99
N PHE A 247 -7.94 14.56 6.09
CA PHE A 247 -9.34 14.37 6.43
C PHE A 247 -9.65 14.88 7.85
N LEU A 248 -8.91 14.41 8.85
CA LEU A 248 -9.08 14.82 10.25
C LEU A 248 -8.91 16.34 10.42
N GLU A 249 -7.99 16.97 9.69
CA GLU A 249 -7.82 18.43 9.68
C GLU A 249 -9.05 19.16 9.12
N THR A 250 -9.67 18.62 8.07
CA THR A 250 -10.88 19.18 7.46
C THR A 250 -12.08 19.05 8.39
N GLU A 251 -12.27 17.88 9.01
CA GLU A 251 -13.29 17.64 10.04
C GLU A 251 -13.09 18.56 11.24
N LEU A 252 -11.86 18.69 11.73
CA LEU A 252 -11.54 19.56 12.85
C LEU A 252 -11.89 21.01 12.53
N ARG A 253 -11.53 21.50 11.34
CA ARG A 253 -11.84 22.86 10.90
C ARG A 253 -13.35 23.09 10.78
N GLN A 254 -14.10 22.12 10.25
CA GLN A 254 -15.56 22.21 10.15
C GLN A 254 -16.22 22.17 11.54
N ALA A 255 -15.74 21.30 12.43
CA ALA A 255 -16.22 21.19 13.81
C ALA A 255 -15.93 22.46 14.63
N GLN A 256 -14.78 23.11 14.40
CA GLN A 256 -14.42 24.41 14.98
C GLN A 256 -15.30 25.54 14.42
N LYS A 257 -15.54 25.57 13.11
CA LYS A 257 -16.46 26.54 12.49
C LYS A 257 -17.87 26.41 13.06
N MET A 258 -18.36 25.18 13.21
CA MET A 258 -19.67 24.90 13.79
C MET A 258 -19.73 25.29 15.28
N GLN A 259 -18.66 25.05 16.05
CA GLN A 259 -18.57 25.46 17.44
C GLN A 259 -18.56 26.99 17.60
N ALA A 260 -17.86 27.70 16.72
CA ALA A 260 -17.84 29.16 16.71
C ALA A 260 -19.24 29.72 16.37
N ILE A 261 -19.91 29.17 15.36
CA ILE A 261 -21.29 29.53 15.02
C ILE A 261 -22.23 29.24 16.19
N GLY A 262 -22.11 28.08 16.85
CA GLY A 262 -22.97 27.71 17.97
C GLY A 262 -22.80 28.60 19.20
N THR A 263 -21.55 28.99 19.51
CA THR A 263 -21.24 29.90 20.63
C THR A 263 -21.78 31.31 20.34
N LEU A 264 -21.57 31.82 19.13
CA LEU A 264 -22.11 33.12 18.70
C LEU A 264 -23.63 33.12 18.69
N ALA A 265 -24.26 32.07 18.16
CA ALA A 265 -25.72 31.94 18.14
C ALA A 265 -26.34 31.86 19.53
N GLY A 266 -25.69 31.17 20.48
CA GLY A 266 -26.13 31.11 21.88
C GLY A 266 -26.12 32.48 22.57
N GLY A 267 -25.04 33.25 22.38
CA GLY A 267 -24.93 34.62 22.90
C GLY A 267 -25.93 35.58 22.26
N ILE A 268 -26.05 35.57 20.93
CA ILE A 268 -27.02 36.40 20.20
C ILE A 268 -28.46 36.07 20.64
N ALA A 269 -28.78 34.79 20.80
CA ALA A 269 -30.12 34.39 21.20
C ALA A 269 -30.49 34.81 22.62
N HIS A 270 -29.52 34.80 23.53
CA HIS A 270 -29.69 35.36 24.87
C HIS A 270 -30.09 36.84 24.79
N ASP A 271 -29.32 37.64 24.05
CA ASP A 271 -29.57 39.07 23.89
C ASP A 271 -30.93 39.36 23.22
N PHE A 272 -31.32 38.55 22.23
CA PHE A 272 -32.64 38.66 21.62
C PHE A 272 -33.78 38.30 22.57
N ASN A 273 -33.63 37.24 23.37
CA ASN A 273 -34.64 36.84 24.36
C ASN A 273 -34.81 37.92 25.45
N ASN A 274 -33.73 38.60 25.79
CA ASN A 274 -33.72 39.72 26.74
C ASN A 274 -34.44 40.96 26.19
N ILE A 275 -34.40 41.20 24.88
CA ILE A 275 -35.19 42.25 24.23
C ILE A 275 -36.66 41.83 24.08
N LEU A 276 -36.93 40.59 23.71
CA LEU A 276 -38.28 40.10 23.48
C LEU A 276 -39.09 40.01 24.77
N PHE A 277 -38.47 39.64 25.89
CA PHE A 277 -39.20 39.42 27.15
C PHE A 277 -39.95 40.67 27.67
N PRO A 278 -39.32 41.87 27.79
CA PRO A 278 -40.03 43.10 28.14
C PRO A 278 -41.13 43.48 27.13
N ILE A 279 -40.90 43.25 25.83
CA ILE A 279 -41.91 43.49 24.79
C ILE A 279 -43.15 42.62 25.04
N PHE A 280 -42.96 41.32 25.32
CA PHE A 280 -44.06 40.42 25.69
C PHE A 280 -44.78 40.89 26.95
N ALA A 281 -44.04 41.22 28.00
CA ALA A 281 -44.60 41.62 29.28
C ALA A 281 -45.46 42.90 29.16
N TYR A 282 -44.92 43.97 28.56
CA TYR A 282 -45.61 45.24 28.42
C TYR A 282 -46.81 45.17 27.47
N VAL A 283 -46.71 44.42 26.37
CA VAL A 283 -47.86 44.20 25.48
C VAL A 283 -48.96 43.41 26.20
N GLN A 284 -48.60 42.41 27.01
CA GLN A 284 -49.58 41.65 27.79
C GLN A 284 -50.26 42.50 28.87
N MET A 285 -49.53 43.42 29.50
CA MET A 285 -50.09 44.36 30.46
C MET A 285 -51.02 45.37 29.80
N ALA A 286 -50.61 45.95 28.68
CA ALA A 286 -51.43 46.87 27.90
C ALA A 286 -52.72 46.19 27.41
N ILE A 287 -52.66 44.93 26.96
CA ILE A 287 -53.86 44.15 26.58
C ILE A 287 -54.84 44.07 27.77
N ASN A 288 -54.33 43.82 28.97
CA ASN A 288 -55.17 43.69 30.15
C ASN A 288 -55.76 45.04 30.60
N GLU A 289 -55.02 46.14 30.47
CA GLU A 289 -55.45 47.49 30.88
C GLU A 289 -56.36 48.19 29.86
N THR A 290 -56.26 47.85 28.58
CA THR A 290 -57.13 48.38 27.52
C THR A 290 -58.21 47.39 27.11
N SER A 291 -58.72 46.60 28.07
CA SER A 291 -59.70 45.53 27.81
C SER A 291 -61.06 46.09 27.32
N ASP A 292 -61.31 47.37 27.54
CA ASP A 292 -62.44 48.18 27.11
C ASP A 292 -62.28 48.84 25.71
N ILE A 293 -61.09 48.78 25.08
CA ILE A 293 -60.81 49.44 23.79
C ILE A 293 -60.46 48.42 22.68
N PRO A 294 -61.42 47.98 21.85
CA PRO A 294 -61.24 46.89 20.87
C PRO A 294 -60.15 47.11 19.82
N LYS A 295 -59.96 48.36 19.38
CA LYS A 295 -58.97 48.72 18.34
C LYS A 295 -57.53 48.61 18.86
N VAL A 296 -57.28 49.04 20.09
CA VAL A 296 -55.97 48.96 20.76
C VAL A 296 -55.63 47.50 21.08
N GLN A 297 -56.60 46.72 21.56
CA GLN A 297 -56.51 45.26 21.69
C GLN A 297 -56.06 44.57 20.40
N ARG A 298 -56.62 44.96 19.24
CA ARG A 298 -56.25 44.38 17.93
C ARG A 298 -54.80 44.71 17.56
N TYR A 299 -54.32 45.93 17.82
CA TYR A 299 -52.92 46.30 17.55
C TYR A 299 -51.95 45.59 18.49
N LEU A 300 -52.25 45.54 19.78
CA LEU A 300 -51.42 44.84 20.75
C LEU A 300 -51.32 43.34 20.47
N LYS A 301 -52.42 42.67 20.05
CA LYS A 301 -52.38 41.28 19.58
C LYS A 301 -51.48 41.09 18.35
N ARG A 302 -51.42 42.07 17.42
CA ARG A 302 -50.53 42.00 16.24
C ARG A 302 -49.06 42.20 16.61
N VAL A 303 -48.76 43.03 17.60
CA VAL A 303 -47.41 43.18 18.16
C VAL A 303 -47.01 41.86 18.83
N MET A 304 -47.89 41.27 19.64
CA MET A 304 -47.66 39.98 20.30
C MET A 304 -47.33 38.87 19.29
N ASN A 305 -48.15 38.70 18.25
CA ASN A 305 -47.91 37.69 17.21
C ASN A 305 -46.61 37.93 16.40
N SER A 306 -46.11 39.17 16.37
CA SER A 306 -44.85 39.49 15.68
C SER A 306 -43.64 39.20 16.58
N ALA A 307 -43.75 39.48 17.87
CA ALA A 307 -42.75 39.09 18.87
C ALA A 307 -42.66 37.56 19.00
N GLU A 308 -43.77 36.84 18.91
CA GLU A 308 -43.82 35.36 18.92
C GLU A 308 -43.11 34.77 17.70
N ARG A 309 -43.33 35.34 16.52
CA ARG A 309 -42.57 34.94 15.32
C ARG A 309 -41.07 35.23 15.43
N ALA A 310 -40.67 36.32 16.08
CA ALA A 310 -39.26 36.62 16.31
C ALA A 310 -38.62 35.63 17.29
N LYS A 311 -39.33 35.28 18.37
CA LYS A 311 -38.93 34.23 19.32
C LYS A 311 -38.72 32.89 18.59
N ASP A 312 -39.67 32.48 17.75
CA ASP A 312 -39.59 31.22 17.01
C ASP A 312 -38.36 31.18 16.09
N LEU A 313 -38.04 32.30 15.43
CA LEU A 313 -36.86 32.42 14.56
C LEU A 313 -35.54 32.26 15.35
N VAL A 314 -35.46 32.86 16.53
CA VAL A 314 -34.30 32.74 17.43
C VAL A 314 -34.15 31.30 17.93
N GLN A 315 -35.25 30.64 18.30
CA GLN A 315 -35.24 29.23 18.69
C GLN A 315 -34.79 28.32 17.54
N GLN A 316 -35.16 28.63 16.29
CA GLN A 316 -34.72 27.87 15.11
C GLN A 316 -33.22 27.98 14.85
N ILE A 317 -32.63 29.17 15.00
CA ILE A 317 -31.18 29.36 14.91
C ILE A 317 -30.45 28.59 16.03
N LEU A 318 -31.03 28.58 17.23
CA LEU A 318 -30.50 27.85 18.38
C LEU A 318 -30.53 26.33 18.22
N MET A 319 -31.54 25.77 17.55
CA MET A 319 -31.60 24.34 17.23
C MET A 319 -30.47 23.92 16.29
N PHE A 320 -30.11 24.79 15.34
CA PHE A 320 -28.98 24.58 14.43
C PHE A 320 -27.62 24.65 15.15
N ALA A 321 -27.52 25.47 16.21
CA ALA A 321 -26.29 25.69 16.97
C ALA A 321 -25.92 24.57 17.96
N ARG A 322 -26.81 23.61 18.24
CA ARG A 322 -26.57 22.57 19.26
C ARG A 322 -25.56 21.53 18.82
N LYS A 323 -24.58 21.27 19.69
CA LYS A 323 -23.58 20.19 19.60
C LYS A 323 -23.71 19.31 20.87
N GLY A 324 -24.09 18.04 20.74
CA GLY A 324 -23.87 17.01 21.77
C GLY A 324 -25.11 16.44 22.49
N ASP A 325 -25.06 15.11 22.65
CA ASP A 325 -25.93 14.10 23.29
C ASP A 325 -27.45 14.13 23.08
N GLN A 326 -27.95 13.02 22.54
CA GLN A 326 -29.28 12.92 21.93
C GLN A 326 -30.15 11.93 22.70
N ASP A 327 -30.85 12.43 23.72
CA ASP A 327 -31.92 11.68 24.37
C ASP A 327 -32.96 11.28 23.32
N LYS A 328 -33.05 9.97 23.08
CA LYS A 328 -34.11 9.39 22.27
C LYS A 328 -35.41 9.46 23.06
N LYS A 329 -36.36 10.26 22.59
CA LYS A 329 -37.69 10.42 23.18
C LYS A 329 -38.77 10.05 22.16
N PRO A 330 -40.04 9.90 22.56
CA PRO A 330 -41.15 9.82 21.62
C PRO A 330 -41.26 11.12 20.79
N VAL A 331 -41.11 10.99 19.48
CA VAL A 331 -41.06 12.12 18.52
C VAL A 331 -42.07 11.91 17.39
N TYR A 332 -42.71 13.00 16.98
CA TYR A 332 -43.65 13.03 15.86
C TYR A 332 -42.97 13.58 14.62
N ILE A 333 -42.54 12.70 13.70
CA ILE A 333 -41.79 13.09 12.50
C ILE A 333 -42.57 14.11 11.65
N GLN A 334 -43.90 14.06 11.65
CA GLN A 334 -44.74 14.96 10.86
C GLN A 334 -44.55 16.42 11.25
N THR A 335 -44.23 16.70 12.52
CA THR A 335 -43.96 18.04 13.01
C THR A 335 -42.61 18.52 12.50
N ILE A 336 -41.60 17.65 12.60
CA ILE A 336 -40.22 17.94 12.16
C ILE A 336 -40.16 18.15 10.65
N THR A 337 -40.84 17.31 9.86
CA THR A 337 -40.89 17.47 8.41
C THR A 337 -41.54 18.80 8.01
N LYS A 338 -42.61 19.21 8.69
CA LYS A 338 -43.24 20.52 8.43
C LYS A 338 -42.30 21.69 8.75
N GLU A 339 -41.57 21.61 9.85
CA GLU A 339 -40.58 22.61 10.24
C GLU A 339 -39.42 22.69 9.24
N ALA A 340 -38.84 21.54 8.88
CA ALA A 340 -37.76 21.46 7.91
C ALA A 340 -38.18 22.00 6.53
N LEU A 341 -39.38 21.64 6.04
CA LEU A 341 -39.89 22.14 4.76
C LEU A 341 -40.14 23.65 4.77
N LYS A 342 -40.60 24.20 5.90
CA LYS A 342 -40.76 25.65 6.07
C LYS A 342 -39.41 26.38 5.93
N LEU A 343 -38.34 25.83 6.50
CA LEU A 343 -36.98 26.37 6.37
C LEU A 343 -36.42 26.22 4.95
N LEU A 344 -36.61 25.04 4.35
CA LEU A 344 -36.17 24.77 2.97
C LEU A 344 -36.86 25.69 1.97
N ARG A 345 -38.16 25.99 2.14
CA ARG A 345 -38.88 26.92 1.26
C ARG A 345 -38.28 28.33 1.25
N ALA A 346 -37.65 28.75 2.34
CA ALA A 346 -36.96 30.05 2.43
C ALA A 346 -35.60 30.04 1.72
N THR A 347 -34.99 28.87 1.50
CA THR A 347 -33.66 28.71 0.88
C THR A 347 -33.74 28.26 -0.58
N ILE A 348 -34.76 27.48 -0.93
CA ILE A 348 -35.01 26.97 -2.29
C ILE A 348 -35.72 28.06 -3.11
N PRO A 349 -35.25 28.39 -4.32
CA PRO A 349 -35.88 29.42 -5.15
C PRO A 349 -37.29 29.04 -5.62
N ALA A 350 -38.14 30.05 -5.85
CA ALA A 350 -39.58 29.89 -6.11
C ALA A 350 -39.93 29.09 -7.38
N ASN A 351 -38.97 28.90 -8.28
CA ASN A 351 -39.12 28.12 -9.51
C ASN A 351 -39.10 26.60 -9.30
N ILE A 352 -38.77 26.12 -8.10
CA ILE A 352 -38.83 24.70 -7.74
C ILE A 352 -40.09 24.44 -6.94
N ASP A 353 -40.95 23.55 -7.46
CA ASP A 353 -42.19 23.15 -6.81
C ASP A 353 -41.89 22.16 -5.68
N ILE A 354 -42.53 22.36 -4.53
CA ILE A 354 -42.38 21.48 -3.35
C ILE A 354 -43.75 20.93 -3.01
N LYS A 355 -43.98 19.66 -3.32
CA LYS A 355 -45.22 18.94 -2.99
C LYS A 355 -45.04 18.21 -1.68
N GLN A 356 -45.99 18.38 -0.77
CA GLN A 356 -45.96 17.72 0.53
C GLN A 356 -47.27 16.97 0.80
N ASP A 357 -47.17 15.73 1.27
CA ASP A 357 -48.28 14.95 1.78
C ASP A 357 -47.89 14.38 3.15
N ILE A 358 -48.40 14.99 4.21
CA ILE A 358 -47.97 14.72 5.58
C ILE A 358 -49.18 14.34 6.43
N GLY A 359 -49.30 13.04 6.71
CA GLY A 359 -50.35 12.47 7.52
C GLY A 359 -50.21 12.78 9.02
N LYS A 360 -51.21 12.33 9.80
CA LYS A 360 -51.16 12.32 11.26
C LYS A 360 -50.70 10.94 11.71
N LEU A 361 -49.52 10.87 12.31
CA LEU A 361 -48.78 9.62 12.51
C LEU A 361 -48.50 9.35 13.99
N SER A 362 -48.24 8.09 14.29
CA SER A 362 -47.76 7.57 15.57
C SER A 362 -46.32 8.03 15.84
N PRO A 363 -45.92 8.16 17.12
CA PRO A 363 -44.58 8.59 17.46
C PRO A 363 -43.55 7.50 17.14
N ILE A 364 -42.31 7.93 16.91
CA ILE A 364 -41.12 7.09 16.81
C ILE A 364 -40.17 7.42 17.97
N LEU A 365 -39.31 6.48 18.34
CA LEU A 365 -38.27 6.75 19.34
C LEU A 365 -37.07 7.40 18.64
N GLY A 366 -36.79 8.66 18.93
CA GLY A 366 -35.73 9.38 18.24
C GLY A 366 -35.37 10.72 18.84
N SER A 367 -34.46 11.41 18.17
CA SER A 367 -34.07 12.77 18.51
C SER A 367 -34.51 13.74 17.43
N ASP A 368 -35.17 14.83 17.86
CA ASP A 368 -35.68 15.87 17.00
C ASP A 368 -34.59 16.43 16.07
N ILE A 369 -33.37 16.63 16.60
CA ILE A 369 -32.25 17.24 15.89
C ILE A 369 -31.73 16.30 14.79
N GLN A 370 -31.52 15.02 15.11
CA GLN A 370 -31.04 14.03 14.16
C GLN A 370 -32.06 13.80 13.04
N LEU A 371 -33.35 13.71 13.36
CA LEU A 371 -34.41 13.55 12.38
C LEU A 371 -34.53 14.80 11.48
N HIS A 372 -34.38 15.99 12.05
CA HIS A 372 -34.33 17.23 11.26
C HIS A 372 -33.12 17.25 10.31
N GLN A 373 -31.96 16.74 10.76
CA GLN A 373 -30.76 16.63 9.94
C GLN A 373 -30.94 15.65 8.77
N VAL A 374 -31.64 14.53 8.99
CA VAL A 374 -31.99 13.58 7.92
C VAL A 374 -32.80 14.27 6.83
N ILE A 375 -33.88 14.96 7.21
CA ILE A 375 -34.80 15.61 6.26
C ILE A 375 -34.07 16.74 5.51
N MET A 376 -33.30 17.57 6.23
CA MET A 376 -32.52 18.65 5.61
C MET A 376 -31.50 18.13 4.59
N ASN A 377 -30.73 17.09 4.94
CA ASN A 377 -29.72 16.54 4.04
C ASN A 377 -30.36 15.93 2.78
N LEU A 378 -31.44 15.18 2.93
CA LEU A 378 -32.14 14.57 1.80
C LEU A 378 -32.79 15.63 0.89
N CYS A 379 -33.48 16.62 1.45
CA CYS A 379 -34.08 17.70 0.64
C CYS A 379 -33.04 18.63 0.01
N THR A 380 -31.91 18.88 0.67
CA THR A 380 -30.81 19.69 0.10
C THR A 380 -30.15 18.93 -1.05
N ASN A 381 -29.97 17.61 -0.93
CA ASN A 381 -29.51 16.78 -2.04
C ASN A 381 -30.49 16.77 -3.20
N ALA A 382 -31.80 16.65 -2.92
CA ALA A 382 -32.85 16.78 -3.93
C ALA A 382 -32.78 18.14 -4.65
N TYR A 383 -32.64 19.24 -3.90
CA TYR A 383 -32.46 20.59 -4.46
C TYR A 383 -31.24 20.66 -5.39
N HIS A 384 -30.08 20.19 -4.95
CA HIS A 384 -28.87 20.20 -5.78
C HIS A 384 -29.02 19.38 -7.07
N ALA A 385 -29.80 18.29 -7.03
CA ALA A 385 -30.05 17.45 -8.19
C ALA A 385 -31.00 18.09 -9.22
N VAL A 386 -31.84 19.05 -8.80
CA VAL A 386 -32.83 19.71 -9.66
C VAL A 386 -32.45 21.15 -10.03
N LYS A 387 -31.43 21.75 -9.40
CA LYS A 387 -31.11 23.19 -9.51
C LYS A 387 -30.87 23.68 -10.96
N GLU A 388 -30.47 22.79 -11.87
CA GLU A 388 -30.16 23.10 -13.28
C GLU A 388 -31.30 22.76 -14.27
N LYS A 389 -32.43 22.20 -13.79
CA LYS A 389 -33.56 21.82 -14.65
C LYS A 389 -34.66 22.89 -14.67
N GLU A 390 -35.21 23.16 -15.86
CA GLU A 390 -36.28 24.13 -16.08
C GLU A 390 -37.61 23.74 -15.41
N THR A 391 -37.92 22.43 -15.34
CA THR A 391 -39.08 21.87 -14.62
C THR A 391 -38.61 20.96 -13.50
N SER A 392 -38.79 21.41 -12.26
CA SER A 392 -38.15 20.83 -11.09
C SER A 392 -39.14 20.70 -9.94
N CYS A 393 -39.34 19.48 -9.46
CA CYS A 393 -40.25 19.16 -8.36
C CYS A 393 -39.52 18.33 -7.31
N ILE A 394 -39.75 18.68 -6.04
CA ILE A 394 -39.38 17.87 -4.88
C ILE A 394 -40.67 17.44 -4.18
N GLU A 395 -40.89 16.14 -4.06
CA GLU A 395 -42.05 15.56 -3.40
C GLU A 395 -41.64 14.96 -2.06
N VAL A 396 -42.36 15.29 -1.00
CA VAL A 396 -42.12 14.81 0.35
C VAL A 396 -43.39 14.21 0.93
N THR A 397 -43.38 12.90 1.13
CA THR A 397 -44.52 12.16 1.69
C THR A 397 -44.14 11.57 3.05
N VAL A 398 -45.02 11.72 4.04
CA VAL A 398 -44.85 11.12 5.36
C VAL A 398 -46.15 10.45 5.79
N THR A 399 -46.14 9.11 5.81
CA THR A 399 -47.31 8.28 6.07
C THR A 399 -46.96 7.09 6.96
N GLU A 400 -47.96 6.38 7.49
CA GLU A 400 -47.73 5.09 8.14
C GLU A 400 -47.82 3.98 7.09
N LYS A 401 -46.93 3.00 7.18
CA LYS A 401 -46.92 1.83 6.29
C LYS A 401 -46.73 0.56 7.11
N VAL A 402 -47.60 -0.42 6.85
CA VAL A 402 -47.44 -1.77 7.37
C VAL A 402 -46.67 -2.57 6.33
N ILE A 403 -45.51 -3.10 6.72
CA ILE A 403 -44.69 -3.96 5.87
C ILE A 403 -45.02 -5.41 6.24
N THR A 404 -45.49 -6.18 5.26
CA THR A 404 -45.79 -7.59 5.37
C THR A 404 -44.68 -8.44 4.72
N LYS A 405 -44.70 -9.76 4.91
CA LYS A 405 -43.73 -10.67 4.25
C LYS A 405 -43.86 -10.68 2.72
N GLU A 406 -45.00 -10.27 2.19
CA GLU A 406 -45.30 -10.21 0.75
C GLU A 406 -44.71 -8.95 0.10
N ASP A 407 -44.42 -7.90 0.89
CA ASP A 407 -43.83 -6.64 0.43
C ASP A 407 -42.31 -6.71 0.18
N ASN A 408 -41.68 -7.87 0.46
CA ASN A 408 -40.24 -8.10 0.29
C ASN A 408 -39.75 -7.85 -1.16
N GLY A 409 -40.63 -8.00 -2.16
CA GLY A 409 -40.30 -7.70 -3.56
C GLY A 409 -40.16 -6.20 -3.84
N GLN A 410 -40.86 -5.34 -3.10
CA GLN A 410 -40.82 -3.88 -3.27
C GLN A 410 -39.80 -3.22 -2.32
N PHE A 411 -39.60 -3.79 -1.13
CA PHE A 411 -38.69 -3.28 -0.10
C PHE A 411 -37.76 -4.40 0.40
N PRO A 412 -36.65 -4.68 -0.31
CA PRO A 412 -35.74 -5.73 0.08
C PRO A 412 -35.12 -5.44 1.45
N ASN A 413 -34.99 -6.48 2.28
CA ASN A 413 -34.34 -6.47 3.58
C ASN A 413 -35.02 -5.65 4.70
N ILE A 414 -36.30 -5.27 4.57
CA ILE A 414 -37.07 -4.64 5.65
C ILE A 414 -37.83 -5.71 6.45
N LEU A 415 -37.70 -5.70 7.78
CA LEU A 415 -38.43 -6.63 8.64
C LEU A 415 -39.93 -6.30 8.67
N PRO A 416 -40.85 -7.30 8.68
CA PRO A 416 -42.28 -7.05 8.79
C PRO A 416 -42.63 -6.28 10.08
N GLY A 417 -43.47 -5.25 9.98
CA GLY A 417 -43.80 -4.36 11.09
C GLY A 417 -44.53 -3.09 10.68
N LYS A 418 -44.88 -2.26 11.67
CA LYS A 418 -45.47 -0.93 11.44
C LYS A 418 -44.37 0.13 11.44
N TYR A 419 -44.30 0.90 10.37
CA TYR A 419 -43.30 1.94 10.19
C TYR A 419 -43.94 3.29 9.88
N VAL A 420 -43.29 4.34 10.34
CA VAL A 420 -43.39 5.65 9.72
C VAL A 420 -42.54 5.64 8.46
N TYR A 421 -43.15 5.95 7.33
CA TYR A 421 -42.55 5.99 6.01
C TYR A 421 -42.36 7.45 5.58
N LEU A 422 -41.10 7.85 5.40
CA LEU A 422 -40.69 9.14 4.85
C LEU A 422 -40.14 8.91 3.44
N MET A 423 -40.79 9.49 2.44
CA MET A 423 -40.33 9.47 1.05
C MET A 423 -39.96 10.88 0.61
N ILE A 424 -38.76 11.02 0.02
CA ILE A 424 -38.29 12.26 -0.61
C ILE A 424 -37.91 11.91 -2.04
N LYS A 425 -38.61 12.49 -3.01
CA LYS A 425 -38.41 12.27 -4.43
C LYS A 425 -38.09 13.57 -5.16
N ASP A 426 -37.10 13.52 -6.03
CA ASP A 426 -36.73 14.60 -6.93
C ASP A 426 -36.90 14.21 -8.40
N THR A 427 -37.05 15.21 -9.27
CA THR A 427 -37.04 15.05 -10.73
C THR A 427 -35.67 15.38 -11.35
N GLY A 428 -34.60 15.25 -10.57
CA GLY A 428 -33.25 15.71 -10.87
C GLY A 428 -32.47 14.82 -11.84
N VAL A 429 -31.15 14.93 -11.80
CA VAL A 429 -30.23 14.19 -12.71
C VAL A 429 -30.16 12.68 -12.44
N GLY A 430 -30.65 12.21 -11.29
CA GLY A 430 -30.59 10.79 -10.92
C GLY A 430 -29.18 10.31 -10.53
N ILE A 431 -29.06 9.02 -10.24
CA ILE A 431 -27.84 8.34 -9.77
C ILE A 431 -27.62 7.10 -10.63
N GLU A 432 -26.40 6.92 -11.15
CA GLU A 432 -26.01 5.73 -11.90
C GLU A 432 -26.00 4.47 -11.03
N ASP A 433 -26.42 3.33 -11.59
CA ASP A 433 -26.51 2.05 -10.87
C ASP A 433 -25.18 1.63 -10.22
N LYS A 434 -24.06 1.90 -10.90
CA LYS A 434 -22.71 1.52 -10.44
C LYS A 434 -22.29 2.16 -9.12
N ILE A 435 -22.88 3.31 -8.78
CA ILE A 435 -22.50 4.10 -7.61
C ILE A 435 -23.57 4.07 -6.52
N LYS A 436 -24.75 3.47 -6.75
CA LYS A 436 -25.87 3.45 -5.79
C LYS A 436 -25.51 2.85 -4.44
N GLU A 437 -24.65 1.83 -4.41
CA GLU A 437 -24.19 1.21 -3.17
C GLU A 437 -23.15 2.09 -2.45
N GLN A 438 -22.37 2.85 -3.21
CA GLN A 438 -21.28 3.70 -2.71
C GLN A 438 -21.77 5.07 -2.22
N ILE A 439 -23.01 5.50 -2.55
CA ILE A 439 -23.50 6.83 -2.14
C ILE A 439 -23.61 7.00 -0.61
N PHE A 440 -23.66 5.89 0.13
CA PHE A 440 -23.67 5.89 1.59
C PHE A 440 -22.27 5.74 2.20
N ASP A 441 -21.25 5.48 1.38
CA ASP A 441 -19.87 5.42 1.85
C ASP A 441 -19.41 6.82 2.28
N PRO A 442 -18.76 6.95 3.45
CA PRO A 442 -18.15 8.20 3.85
C PRO A 442 -17.21 8.73 2.74
N PHE A 443 -17.32 10.03 2.43
CA PHE A 443 -16.49 10.76 1.46
C PHE A 443 -16.79 10.49 -0.01
N PHE A 444 -17.76 9.62 -0.31
CA PHE A 444 -18.20 9.45 -1.68
C PHE A 444 -18.96 10.70 -2.15
N THR A 445 -18.46 11.35 -3.20
CA THR A 445 -19.15 12.47 -3.84
C THR A 445 -18.89 12.49 -5.34
N THR A 446 -19.92 12.81 -6.11
CA THR A 446 -19.85 13.06 -7.55
C THR A 446 -19.77 14.55 -7.90
N LYS A 447 -19.63 15.42 -6.88
CA LYS A 447 -19.58 16.88 -7.04
C LYS A 447 -18.14 17.37 -7.20
N GLU A 448 -17.97 18.54 -7.80
CA GLU A 448 -16.67 19.20 -7.95
C GLU A 448 -15.97 19.44 -6.60
N PRO A 449 -14.62 19.45 -6.55
CA PRO A 449 -13.86 19.69 -5.33
C PRO A 449 -14.27 21.01 -4.66
N GLY A 450 -14.91 20.91 -3.49
CA GLY A 450 -15.39 22.06 -2.70
C GLY A 450 -16.91 22.28 -2.72
N GLU A 451 -17.66 21.63 -3.61
CA GLU A 451 -19.13 21.73 -3.68
C GLU A 451 -19.87 20.66 -2.87
N GLY A 452 -19.17 19.63 -2.41
CA GLY A 452 -19.74 18.52 -1.65
C GLY A 452 -18.73 17.90 -0.70
N THR A 453 -19.12 17.70 0.56
CA THR A 453 -18.28 17.02 1.55
C THR A 453 -18.32 15.50 1.42
N GLY A 454 -19.21 14.94 0.60
CA GLY A 454 -19.44 13.49 0.48
C GLY A 454 -19.95 12.82 1.77
N MET A 455 -20.37 13.59 2.78
CA MET A 455 -20.81 13.06 4.08
C MET A 455 -22.31 13.16 4.32
N GLY A 456 -23.07 13.88 3.48
CA GLY A 456 -24.49 14.12 3.72
C GLY A 456 -25.31 12.83 3.82
N LEU A 457 -25.12 11.90 2.87
CA LEU A 457 -25.85 10.64 2.82
C LEU A 457 -25.31 9.57 3.79
N SER A 458 -24.00 9.54 4.04
CA SER A 458 -23.42 8.63 5.06
C SER A 458 -23.90 9.00 6.47
N VAL A 459 -24.01 10.30 6.77
CA VAL A 459 -24.61 10.79 8.02
C VAL A 459 -26.09 10.45 8.08
N VAL A 460 -26.85 10.62 7.00
CA VAL A 460 -28.26 10.19 6.95
C VAL A 460 -28.37 8.69 7.27
N HIS A 461 -27.57 7.86 6.62
CA HIS A 461 -27.56 6.42 6.85
C HIS A 461 -27.25 6.09 8.32
N GLY A 462 -26.19 6.67 8.89
CA GLY A 462 -25.82 6.47 10.29
C GLY A 462 -26.92 6.90 11.28
N ILE A 463 -27.59 8.03 11.02
CA ILE A 463 -28.69 8.50 11.85
C ILE A 463 -29.89 7.56 11.74
N VAL A 464 -30.28 7.17 10.53
CA VAL A 464 -31.42 6.28 10.28
C VAL A 464 -31.18 4.93 10.95
N SER A 465 -30.01 4.30 10.76
CA SER A 465 -29.64 3.07 11.45
C SER A 465 -29.61 3.24 12.97
N GLY A 466 -29.11 4.38 13.46
CA GLY A 466 -29.11 4.74 14.88
C GLY A 466 -30.51 4.82 15.49
N HIS A 467 -31.55 5.05 14.68
CA HIS A 467 -32.97 5.04 15.08
C HIS A 467 -33.66 3.69 14.85
N ALA A 468 -32.89 2.62 14.62
CA ALA A 468 -33.41 1.32 14.18
C ALA A 468 -34.28 1.41 12.91
N GLY A 469 -34.03 2.44 12.10
CA GLY A 469 -34.68 2.65 10.82
C GLY A 469 -33.85 2.11 9.67
N GLN A 470 -34.44 2.16 8.48
CA GLN A 470 -33.83 1.69 7.24
C GLN A 470 -34.05 2.67 6.11
N ILE A 471 -33.07 2.77 5.20
CA ILE A 471 -33.13 3.65 4.03
C ILE A 471 -32.94 2.84 2.75
N LEU A 472 -33.78 3.09 1.75
CA LEU A 472 -33.69 2.52 0.41
C LEU A 472 -33.66 3.64 -0.62
N VAL A 473 -32.84 3.47 -1.65
CA VAL A 473 -32.71 4.43 -2.75
C VAL A 473 -33.20 3.81 -4.05
N GLN A 474 -34.06 4.53 -4.75
CA GLN A 474 -34.50 4.22 -6.09
C GLN A 474 -34.15 5.40 -6.97
N SER A 475 -33.28 5.20 -7.95
CA SER A 475 -32.87 6.28 -8.85
C SER A 475 -32.74 5.75 -10.26
N THR A 476 -32.98 6.61 -11.24
CA THR A 476 -32.69 6.31 -12.64
C THR A 476 -32.04 7.55 -13.24
N PRO A 477 -30.91 7.42 -13.96
CA PRO A 477 -30.28 8.55 -14.63
C PRO A 477 -31.30 9.38 -15.40
N GLU A 478 -31.20 10.70 -15.25
CA GLU A 478 -32.04 11.75 -15.84
C GLU A 478 -33.51 11.79 -15.42
N LYS A 479 -34.00 10.78 -14.69
CA LYS A 479 -35.39 10.68 -14.21
C LYS A 479 -35.57 11.05 -12.73
N GLY A 480 -34.46 11.30 -12.02
CA GLY A 480 -34.44 11.72 -10.62
C GLY A 480 -34.23 10.58 -9.62
N THR A 481 -34.26 10.93 -8.34
CA THR A 481 -34.01 10.01 -7.22
C THR A 481 -35.15 10.01 -6.22
N GLN A 482 -35.43 8.86 -5.63
CA GLN A 482 -36.37 8.66 -4.55
C GLN A 482 -35.68 7.96 -3.38
N PHE A 483 -35.60 8.63 -2.24
CA PHE A 483 -35.17 8.07 -0.96
C PHE A 483 -36.40 7.65 -0.16
N ASN A 484 -36.39 6.42 0.33
CA ASN A 484 -37.43 5.78 1.10
C ASN A 484 -36.87 5.45 2.48
N VAL A 485 -37.32 6.14 3.53
CA VAL A 485 -36.82 6.00 4.90
C VAL A 485 -37.93 5.43 5.79
N PHE A 486 -37.61 4.40 6.56
CA PHE A 486 -38.53 3.68 7.43
C PHE A 486 -38.07 3.81 8.87
N PHE A 487 -38.95 4.27 9.77
CA PHE A 487 -38.70 4.31 11.21
C PHE A 487 -39.73 3.46 11.95
N PRO A 488 -39.31 2.57 12.86
CA PRO A 488 -40.24 1.71 13.58
C PRO A 488 -41.15 2.54 14.50
N ILE A 489 -42.45 2.27 14.45
CA ILE A 489 -43.44 2.89 15.33
C ILE A 489 -43.28 2.31 16.73
N ILE A 490 -43.34 3.16 17.76
CA ILE A 490 -43.47 2.71 19.14
C ILE A 490 -44.96 2.59 19.52
N ASP A 491 -45.35 1.41 20.02
CA ASP A 491 -46.67 1.20 20.61
C ASP A 491 -46.69 1.86 22.00
N GLY A 492 -46.99 3.15 22.01
CA GLY A 492 -47.03 3.94 23.23
C GLY A 492 -47.94 5.14 23.02
N VAL A 493 -49.19 5.00 23.47
CA VAL A 493 -50.10 6.14 23.62
C VAL A 493 -49.52 7.02 24.73
N VAL A 494 -48.62 7.94 24.38
CA VAL A 494 -48.38 9.10 25.23
C VAL A 494 -49.66 9.91 25.15
N LYS A 495 -50.58 9.66 26.11
CA LYS A 495 -51.64 10.60 26.41
C LYS A 495 -50.96 11.95 26.52
N LYS A 496 -51.24 12.85 25.58
CA LYS A 496 -51.21 14.28 25.89
C LYS A 496 -52.05 14.38 27.15
N GLU A 497 -51.41 14.57 28.29
CA GLU A 497 -52.13 15.00 29.48
C GLU A 497 -52.86 16.26 29.03
N LYS A 498 -54.17 16.11 28.82
CA LYS A 498 -55.06 17.26 28.83
C LYS A 498 -54.84 17.82 30.21
N LEU A 499 -54.10 18.93 30.27
CA LEU A 499 -54.11 19.82 31.41
C LEU A 499 -55.58 20.12 31.68
N GLU A 500 -56.14 19.40 32.65
CA GLU A 500 -57.45 19.68 33.17
C GLU A 500 -57.43 21.14 33.60
N LYS A 501 -58.41 21.89 33.12
CA LYS A 501 -58.70 23.23 33.64
C LYS A 501 -59.18 23.06 35.08
N LYS A 502 -58.25 22.90 36.03
CA LYS A 502 -58.50 23.34 37.41
C LYS A 502 -58.59 24.86 37.36
N SER A 503 -59.71 25.35 37.87
CA SER A 503 -60.01 26.77 38.00
C SER A 503 -58.87 27.51 38.69
N GLU A 504 -58.70 28.73 38.23
CA GLU A 504 -57.61 29.64 38.48
C GLU A 504 -57.47 30.02 39.97
N ASN A 505 -56.43 29.53 40.64
CA ASN A 505 -55.87 30.27 41.77
C ASN A 505 -54.34 30.25 41.70
N TYR A 506 -53.78 31.05 40.79
CA TYR A 506 -52.33 31.33 40.68
C TYR A 506 -51.96 32.67 41.32
N ARG A 507 -52.92 33.29 42.05
CA ARG A 507 -52.71 34.56 42.74
C ARG A 507 -52.01 34.30 44.08
N GLY A 508 -51.12 35.20 44.45
CA GLY A 508 -50.52 35.24 45.78
C GLY A 508 -51.51 35.76 46.82
N ASN A 509 -51.31 35.30 48.06
CA ASN A 509 -51.99 35.76 49.25
C ASN A 509 -51.05 36.62 50.13
N GLY A 510 -50.15 37.38 49.50
CA GLY A 510 -49.18 38.23 50.17
C GLY A 510 -47.80 37.60 50.42
N GLU A 511 -47.51 36.43 49.85
CA GLU A 511 -46.17 35.83 49.95
C GLU A 511 -45.09 36.74 49.34
N HIS A 512 -43.93 36.77 49.97
CA HIS A 512 -42.84 37.69 49.66
C HIS A 512 -41.76 37.02 48.80
N ILE A 513 -41.68 37.43 47.53
CA ILE A 513 -40.72 36.92 46.55
C ILE A 513 -39.51 37.85 46.48
N LEU A 514 -38.32 37.27 46.57
CA LEU A 514 -37.08 37.93 46.21
C LEU A 514 -36.77 37.65 44.74
N LEU A 515 -36.81 38.69 43.92
CA LEU A 515 -36.55 38.63 42.48
C LEU A 515 -35.16 39.19 42.18
N VAL A 516 -34.35 38.43 41.44
CA VAL A 516 -32.98 38.82 41.09
C VAL A 516 -32.72 38.60 39.61
N ASP A 517 -32.29 39.66 38.95
CA ASP A 517 -31.87 39.65 37.55
C ASP A 517 -30.97 40.88 37.33
N ASP A 518 -29.88 40.76 36.58
CA ASP A 518 -28.96 41.86 36.33
C ASP A 518 -29.50 42.87 35.30
N GLU A 519 -30.55 42.49 34.55
CA GLU A 519 -31.22 43.39 33.62
C GLU A 519 -32.41 44.11 34.26
N LEU A 520 -32.27 45.43 34.42
CA LEU A 520 -33.28 46.28 35.03
C LEU A 520 -34.67 46.18 34.38
N GLU A 521 -34.74 46.08 33.06
CA GLU A 521 -36.02 46.00 32.33
C GLU A 521 -36.71 44.63 32.53
N VAL A 522 -35.94 43.56 32.70
CA VAL A 522 -36.47 42.23 33.03
C VAL A 522 -37.00 42.21 34.46
N VAL A 523 -36.25 42.80 35.41
CA VAL A 523 -36.69 42.97 36.80
C VAL A 523 -38.01 43.74 36.88
N LYS A 524 -38.11 44.91 36.23
CA LYS A 524 -39.34 45.73 36.24
C LYS A 524 -40.53 44.98 35.68
N ALA A 525 -40.34 44.27 34.57
CA ALA A 525 -41.39 43.48 33.94
C ALA A 525 -41.89 42.37 34.87
N LEU A 526 -40.99 41.55 35.43
CA LEU A 526 -41.34 40.47 36.35
C LEU A 526 -41.96 40.99 37.65
N GLU A 527 -41.44 42.07 38.22
CA GLU A 527 -41.97 42.73 39.41
C GLU A 527 -43.43 43.15 39.20
N GLN A 528 -43.72 43.82 38.07
CA GLN A 528 -45.08 44.22 37.72
C GLN A 528 -46.00 43.01 37.50
N MET A 529 -45.51 41.96 36.83
CA MET A 529 -46.27 40.72 36.62
C MET A 529 -46.65 40.05 37.95
N LEU A 530 -45.72 39.96 38.89
CA LEU A 530 -45.89 39.34 40.21
C LEU A 530 -46.80 40.15 41.13
N LYS A 531 -46.63 41.48 41.19
CA LYS A 531 -47.50 42.38 41.95
C LYS A 531 -48.95 42.31 41.46
N LYS A 532 -49.16 42.24 40.15
CA LYS A 532 -50.50 42.15 39.53
C LYS A 532 -51.27 40.89 39.93
N ILE A 533 -50.55 39.80 40.21
CA ILE A 533 -51.14 38.54 40.69
C ILE A 533 -51.07 38.40 42.22
N GLY A 534 -50.75 39.45 42.99
CA GLY A 534 -50.93 39.47 44.45
C GLY A 534 -49.73 39.04 45.30
N TYR A 535 -48.54 38.94 44.72
CA TYR A 535 -47.30 38.71 45.48
C TYR A 535 -46.65 40.02 45.92
N VAL A 536 -46.00 40.01 47.09
CA VAL A 536 -45.08 41.07 47.51
C VAL A 536 -43.71 40.78 46.91
N VAL A 537 -43.04 41.78 46.34
CA VAL A 537 -41.79 41.56 45.60
C VAL A 537 -40.73 42.53 46.10
N THR A 538 -39.57 41.99 46.47
CA THR A 538 -38.32 42.75 46.61
C THR A 538 -37.43 42.42 45.43
N THR A 539 -36.85 43.44 44.82
CA THR A 539 -36.02 43.30 43.63
C THR A 539 -34.57 43.64 43.92
N GLU A 540 -33.65 42.87 43.32
CA GLU A 540 -32.21 43.11 43.39
C GLU A 540 -31.58 42.92 42.00
N LEU A 541 -30.58 43.73 41.68
CA LEU A 541 -29.84 43.64 40.40
C LEU A 541 -28.53 42.87 40.50
N SER A 542 -28.15 42.43 41.71
CA SER A 542 -26.87 41.81 41.97
C SER A 542 -27.04 40.56 42.81
N SER A 543 -26.57 39.44 42.26
CA SER A 543 -26.51 38.14 42.94
C SER A 543 -25.76 38.20 44.28
N LYS A 544 -24.70 39.01 44.38
CA LYS A 544 -23.96 39.22 45.63
C LYS A 544 -24.82 39.96 46.67
N ARG A 545 -25.49 41.03 46.27
CA ARG A 545 -26.36 41.81 47.16
C ARG A 545 -27.56 40.97 47.62
N THR A 546 -28.11 40.13 46.76
CA THR A 546 -29.16 39.16 47.14
C THR A 546 -28.69 38.23 48.25
N LEU A 547 -27.48 37.67 48.12
CA LEU A 547 -26.92 36.80 49.15
C LEU A 547 -26.77 37.56 50.48
N GLU A 548 -26.22 38.77 50.47
CA GLU A 548 -26.09 39.62 51.66
C GLU A 548 -27.47 39.96 52.29
N THR A 549 -28.50 40.16 51.45
CA THR A 549 -29.88 40.41 51.90
C THR A 549 -30.48 39.19 52.59
N ILE A 550 -30.26 37.99 52.04
CA ILE A 550 -30.69 36.72 52.67
C ILE A 550 -29.90 36.43 53.95
N GLU A 551 -28.58 36.68 53.96
CA GLU A 551 -27.74 36.48 55.15
C GLU A 551 -28.17 37.37 56.32
N LYS A 552 -28.61 38.61 56.04
CA LYS A 552 -29.08 39.54 57.06
C LYS A 552 -30.46 39.16 57.61
N ASN A 553 -31.36 38.65 56.77
CA ASN A 553 -32.72 38.26 57.16
C ASN A 553 -33.17 36.98 56.41
N PRO A 554 -32.81 35.78 56.89
CA PRO A 554 -33.07 34.52 56.17
C PRO A 554 -34.55 34.16 56.02
N ASP A 555 -35.40 34.65 56.92
CA ASP A 555 -36.82 34.30 57.01
C ASP A 555 -37.77 35.35 56.40
N SER A 556 -37.24 36.45 55.85
CA SER A 556 -38.10 37.53 55.31
C SER A 556 -38.69 37.24 53.93
N PHE A 557 -38.33 36.13 53.30
CA PHE A 557 -38.79 35.77 51.96
C PHE A 557 -39.34 34.35 51.93
N ASP A 558 -40.30 34.11 51.04
CA ASP A 558 -40.96 32.81 50.83
C ASP A 558 -40.42 32.07 49.60
N LEU A 559 -39.85 32.79 48.62
CA LEU A 559 -39.31 32.24 47.38
C LEU A 559 -38.19 33.13 46.84
N LEU A 560 -37.13 32.52 46.31
CA LEU A 560 -36.17 33.20 45.43
C LEU A 560 -36.45 32.86 43.96
N LEU A 561 -36.66 33.91 43.16
CA LEU A 561 -36.72 33.85 41.71
C LEU A 561 -35.46 34.52 41.16
N THR A 562 -34.54 33.74 40.58
CA THR A 562 -33.22 34.24 40.17
C THR A 562 -32.94 33.93 38.71
N ASP A 563 -32.32 34.86 37.97
CA ASP A 563 -31.75 34.53 36.66
C ASP A 563 -30.56 33.57 36.78
N GLN A 564 -30.30 32.77 35.75
CA GLN A 564 -29.16 31.87 35.71
C GLN A 564 -27.85 32.60 35.38
N THR A 565 -27.89 33.56 34.47
CA THR A 565 -26.72 34.09 33.75
C THR A 565 -26.40 35.50 34.22
N MET A 566 -26.05 35.64 35.50
CA MET A 566 -25.73 36.93 36.10
C MET A 566 -24.21 37.13 36.27
N PRO A 567 -23.70 38.37 36.18
CA PRO A 567 -22.33 38.73 36.53
C PRO A 567 -21.97 38.34 37.97
N GLN A 568 -20.68 38.09 38.20
CA GLN A 568 -20.08 37.69 39.49
C GLN A 568 -20.48 36.31 40.02
N MET A 569 -21.76 35.96 39.97
CA MET A 569 -22.27 34.70 40.52
C MET A 569 -23.51 34.25 39.73
N THR A 570 -23.47 33.02 39.21
CA THR A 570 -24.59 32.41 38.49
C THR A 570 -25.75 32.08 39.43
N GLY A 571 -26.97 32.01 38.90
CA GLY A 571 -28.16 31.63 39.66
C GLY A 571 -28.00 30.30 40.40
N MET A 572 -27.37 29.32 39.76
CA MET A 572 -27.05 28.04 40.39
C MET A 572 -26.08 28.15 41.57
N THR A 573 -25.06 29.02 41.46
CA THR A 573 -24.09 29.24 42.54
C THR A 573 -24.74 29.99 43.70
N LEU A 574 -25.60 30.97 43.38
CA LEU A 574 -26.41 31.68 44.37
C LEU A 574 -27.35 30.70 45.08
N ALA A 575 -28.06 29.85 44.35
CA ALA A 575 -28.97 28.85 44.91
C ALA A 575 -28.25 27.92 45.91
N LYS A 576 -27.08 27.39 45.56
CA LYS A 576 -26.26 26.58 46.47
C LYS A 576 -25.94 27.31 47.77
N LYS A 577 -25.51 28.58 47.68
CA LYS A 577 -25.15 29.38 48.87
C LYS A 577 -26.36 29.70 49.72
N VAL A 578 -27.49 30.01 49.10
CA VAL A 578 -28.75 30.27 49.80
C VAL A 578 -29.25 29.01 50.51
N LEU A 579 -29.18 27.84 49.87
CA LEU A 579 -29.58 26.57 50.47
C LEU A 579 -28.65 26.13 51.62
N ASN A 580 -27.38 26.55 51.62
CA ASN A 580 -26.51 26.37 52.79
C ASN A 580 -26.96 27.20 54.01
N ILE A 581 -27.64 28.33 53.78
CA ILE A 581 -28.19 29.19 54.84
C ILE A 581 -29.57 28.67 55.25
N ARG A 582 -30.41 28.31 54.28
CA ARG A 582 -31.78 27.82 54.48
C ARG A 582 -32.06 26.61 53.58
N PRO A 583 -31.85 25.37 54.07
CA PRO A 583 -31.91 24.15 53.27
C PRO A 583 -33.23 23.88 52.55
N ASP A 584 -34.35 24.33 53.12
CA ASP A 584 -35.70 24.12 52.56
C ASP A 584 -36.22 25.33 51.76
N PHE A 585 -35.38 26.32 51.48
CA PHE A 585 -35.83 27.54 50.81
C PHE A 585 -36.27 27.27 49.37
N PRO A 586 -37.49 27.67 48.98
CA PRO A 586 -37.97 27.48 47.62
C PRO A 586 -37.24 28.38 46.61
N ILE A 587 -36.56 27.77 45.63
CA ILE A 587 -35.82 28.49 44.59
C ILE A 587 -36.31 28.09 43.20
N ILE A 588 -36.59 29.08 42.35
CA ILE A 588 -36.89 28.92 40.93
C ILE A 588 -35.83 29.68 40.12
N ILE A 589 -35.23 29.00 39.15
CA ILE A 589 -34.28 29.62 38.22
C ILE A 589 -35.00 30.07 36.95
N CYS A 590 -34.80 31.32 36.55
CA CYS A 590 -35.17 31.85 35.25
C CYS A 590 -33.99 31.75 34.29
N SER A 591 -34.21 31.33 33.04
CA SER A 591 -33.14 31.25 32.04
C SER A 591 -33.65 31.64 30.66
N GLY A 592 -32.90 32.52 29.97
CA GLY A 592 -33.12 32.87 28.56
C GLY A 592 -32.60 31.82 27.58
N TYR A 593 -31.53 31.10 27.94
CA TYR A 593 -30.98 29.96 27.23
C TYR A 593 -29.85 29.33 28.06
N SER A 594 -29.92 28.04 28.40
CA SER A 594 -28.81 27.33 29.04
C SER A 594 -28.87 25.83 28.75
N SER A 595 -27.93 25.33 27.95
CA SER A 595 -27.79 23.90 27.61
C SER A 595 -27.33 23.02 28.80
N GLN A 596 -26.92 23.62 29.92
CA GLN A 596 -26.33 22.93 31.08
C GLN A 596 -27.33 22.65 32.23
N LEU A 597 -28.57 23.13 32.12
CA LEU A 597 -29.60 22.97 33.16
C LEU A 597 -30.52 21.78 32.81
N THR A 598 -30.13 20.57 33.23
CA THR A 598 -31.00 19.39 33.23
C THR A 598 -31.77 19.29 34.55
N GLN A 599 -32.93 18.62 34.53
CA GLN A 599 -33.73 18.39 35.74
C GLN A 599 -32.94 17.64 36.83
N GLU A 600 -32.01 16.76 36.43
CA GLU A 600 -31.11 16.03 37.33
C GLU A 600 -30.15 16.98 38.06
N ASN A 601 -29.51 17.91 37.35
CA ASN A 601 -28.61 18.90 37.94
C ASN A 601 -29.34 19.84 38.90
N LEU A 602 -30.60 20.18 38.61
CA LEU A 602 -31.44 21.02 39.47
C LEU A 602 -31.82 20.30 40.77
N ASN A 603 -32.26 19.04 40.67
CA ASN A 603 -32.66 18.23 41.82
C ASN A 603 -31.46 17.95 42.75
N ALA A 604 -30.27 17.71 42.21
CA ALA A 604 -29.05 17.47 42.99
C ALA A 604 -28.66 18.67 43.88
N ILE A 605 -29.10 19.88 43.51
CA ILE A 605 -28.76 21.12 44.20
C ILE A 605 -29.87 21.57 45.14
N GLY A 606 -31.10 21.04 45.00
CA GLY A 606 -32.27 21.42 45.79
C GLY A 606 -33.11 22.54 45.17
N VAL A 607 -32.85 22.92 43.91
CA VAL A 607 -33.67 23.88 43.16
C VAL A 607 -35.01 23.23 42.81
N LYS A 608 -36.12 23.92 43.09
CA LYS A 608 -37.47 23.33 43.00
C LYS A 608 -38.02 23.34 41.57
N ASP A 609 -37.68 24.33 40.75
CA ASP A 609 -38.16 24.41 39.37
C ASP A 609 -37.32 25.35 38.48
N ILE A 610 -37.58 25.32 37.18
CA ILE A 610 -36.99 26.20 36.17
C ILE A 610 -38.07 26.85 35.30
N LEU A 611 -37.85 28.12 34.96
CA LEU A 611 -38.68 28.91 34.06
C LEU A 611 -37.85 29.39 32.86
N HIS A 612 -38.37 29.18 31.66
CA HIS A 612 -37.72 29.59 30.42
C HIS A 612 -38.30 30.92 29.93
N LYS A 613 -37.45 31.94 29.79
CA LYS A 613 -37.83 33.22 29.19
C LYS A 613 -38.04 33.04 27.67
N PRO A 614 -39.05 33.69 27.07
CA PRO A 614 -40.01 34.59 27.69
C PRO A 614 -41.17 33.86 28.40
N ILE A 615 -41.50 34.32 29.61
CA ILE A 615 -42.48 33.71 30.54
C ILE A 615 -43.80 34.50 30.52
N THR A 616 -44.95 33.82 30.48
CA THR A 616 -46.26 34.48 30.61
C THR A 616 -46.70 34.67 32.07
N ILE A 617 -47.58 35.65 32.36
CA ILE A 617 -48.11 35.88 33.73
C ILE A 617 -48.75 34.60 34.31
N LYS A 618 -49.45 33.84 33.47
CA LYS A 618 -50.10 32.59 33.89
C LYS A 618 -49.11 31.49 34.21
N GLU A 619 -48.04 31.33 33.43
CA GLU A 619 -47.00 30.33 33.69
C GLU A 619 -46.22 30.66 34.96
N LEU A 620 -45.84 31.92 35.12
CA LEU A 620 -45.13 32.42 36.30
C LEU A 620 -45.93 32.14 37.59
N GLY A 621 -47.19 32.55 37.62
CA GLY A 621 -48.05 32.34 38.80
C GLY A 621 -48.30 30.86 39.10
N LYS A 622 -48.51 30.02 38.09
CA LYS A 622 -48.71 28.57 38.28
C LYS A 622 -47.47 27.89 38.86
N LYS A 623 -46.28 28.24 38.37
CA LYS A 623 -45.04 27.63 38.82
C LYS A 623 -44.71 28.02 40.26
N ILE A 624 -44.85 29.29 40.60
CA ILE A 624 -44.67 29.77 41.97
C ILE A 624 -45.63 29.07 42.93
N ARG A 625 -46.92 29.02 42.59
CA ARG A 625 -47.94 28.34 43.42
C ARG A 625 -47.61 26.85 43.61
N SER A 626 -47.20 26.18 42.53
CA SER A 626 -46.83 24.75 42.59
C SER A 626 -45.61 24.46 43.47
N VAL A 627 -44.72 25.44 43.65
CA VAL A 627 -43.51 25.33 44.46
C VAL A 627 -43.81 25.67 45.93
N LEU A 628 -44.63 26.70 46.17
CA LEU A 628 -45.02 27.12 47.52
C LEU A 628 -46.05 26.18 48.19
N ASP A 629 -46.92 25.51 47.42
CA ASP A 629 -47.93 24.58 47.94
C ASP A 629 -47.41 23.17 48.27
N LYS A 630 -46.25 22.78 47.75
CA LYS A 630 -45.67 21.44 47.93
C LYS A 630 -44.85 21.31 49.24
N LYS A 631 -45.27 21.99 50.30
CA LYS A 631 -44.60 21.90 51.63
C LYS A 631 -44.57 20.47 52.17
#